data_AF-A0A2T5IMS1-F1
#
_entry.id   AF-A0A2T5IMS1-F1
#
_cell.length_a   1.000
_cell.length_b   1.000
_cell.length_c   1.000
_cell.angle_alpha   90.00
_cell.angle_beta   90.00
_cell.angle_gamma   90.00
#
_symmetry.space_group_name_H-M   'P 1'
#
loop_
_entity.id
_entity.type
_entity.pdbx_description
1 polymer ?
#
loop_
_entity_poly.entity_id
_entity_poly.type
_entity_poly.pdbx_seq_one_letter_code
_entity_poly.pdbx_strand_id
1 'polypeptide(L)'
;MLDEPDSFLHPEWQFDFLKQVSELSEEAAKNNHVLMSSHSAATLCGFEKEKISQFKIDNSTVCCVKQSKKEAIHELSGSYIQYSEDESKLLIDNVIRSSNRPILFVEGPTDVHILNVAHKKLYPNEDITILIHDAFNRGFIRTLFSRSEIFNAYPNKSFFALFDFDDAYQDWRSLIGQNLESDISRGLCKKLTGKKGYSFLLPIPNNTLRSQVWDENNPIEKVMPNPHFCIEHVFWHAEGLESWFRKDVSSGCITFKGDKHKVRFAKEIVPNLASECFEPFRPMFELIKATITTA
;
A
#
# COMPACT_ATOMS: atom_id res chain seq x y z
N MET A 1 16.44 37.93 9.14
CA MET A 1 16.68 36.56 9.61
C MET A 1 15.33 35.95 9.91
N LEU A 2 15.05 34.77 9.37
CA LEU A 2 13.77 34.08 9.47
C LEU A 2 14.04 32.72 10.10
N ASP A 3 13.41 32.43 11.24
CA ASP A 3 13.59 31.16 11.94
C ASP A 3 12.39 30.25 11.68
N GLU A 4 12.59 29.16 10.94
CA GLU A 4 11.57 28.19 10.54
C GLU A 4 10.22 28.81 10.11
N PRO A 5 10.22 29.80 9.19
CA PRO A 5 9.00 30.54 8.83
C PRO A 5 7.93 29.69 8.13
N ASP A 6 8.31 28.49 7.67
CA ASP A 6 7.49 27.52 6.96
C ASP A 6 6.79 26.50 7.87
N SER A 7 7.21 26.37 9.13
CA SER A 7 6.80 25.32 10.07
C SER A 7 5.29 25.20 10.33
N PHE A 8 4.54 26.30 10.24
CA PHE A 8 3.09 26.34 10.52
C PHE A 8 2.23 26.68 9.29
N LEU A 9 2.83 26.80 8.11
CA LEU A 9 2.11 27.17 6.90
C LEU A 9 1.57 25.93 6.19
N HIS A 10 0.36 26.03 5.65
CA HIS A 10 -0.16 25.05 4.69
C HIS A 10 0.80 24.95 3.49
N PRO A 11 1.00 23.77 2.85
CA PRO A 11 1.97 23.62 1.75
C PRO A 11 1.84 24.63 0.61
N GLU A 12 0.61 25.02 0.25
CA GLU A 12 0.37 26.07 -0.75
C GLU A 12 0.89 27.44 -0.30
N TRP A 13 0.73 27.77 0.99
CA TRP A 13 1.21 29.04 1.56
C TRP A 13 2.72 29.05 1.81
N GLN A 14 3.32 27.87 2.05
CA GLN A 14 4.78 27.74 2.05
C GLN A 14 5.35 28.14 0.69
N PHE A 15 4.76 27.67 -0.41
CA PHE A 15 5.21 28.02 -1.75
C PHE A 15 5.10 29.53 -2.05
N ASP A 16 3.95 30.13 -1.74
CA ASP A 16 3.72 31.57 -1.96
C ASP A 16 4.65 32.44 -1.09
N PHE A 17 4.89 32.04 0.16
CA PHE A 17 5.82 32.70 1.06
C PHE A 17 7.25 32.69 0.50
N LEU A 18 7.72 31.54 0.01
CA LEU A 18 9.07 31.39 -0.51
C LEU A 18 9.29 32.21 -1.78
N LYS A 19 8.27 32.29 -2.64
CA LYS A 19 8.29 33.14 -3.81
C LYS A 19 8.49 34.61 -3.43
N GLN A 20 7.72 35.11 -2.46
CA GLN A 20 7.86 36.50 -1.98
C GLN A 20 9.24 36.77 -1.36
N VAL A 21 9.76 35.84 -0.56
CA VAL A 21 11.11 35.96 0.02
C VAL A 21 12.18 36.00 -1.06
N SER A 22 12.03 35.19 -2.12
CA SER A 22 12.95 35.20 -3.27
C SER A 22 12.90 36.54 -4.01
N GLU A 23 11.70 37.03 -4.35
CA GLU A 23 11.46 38.32 -5.02
C GLU A 23 12.08 39.49 -4.23
N LEU A 24 11.84 39.54 -2.92
CA LEU A 24 12.45 40.53 -2.02
C LEU A 24 13.99 40.44 -2.01
N SER A 25 14.55 39.24 -2.16
CA SER A 25 16.00 39.03 -2.17
C SER A 25 16.66 39.43 -3.50
N GLU A 26 15.91 39.41 -4.60
CA GLU A 26 16.40 39.73 -5.95
C GLU A 26 16.22 41.21 -6.28
N GLU A 27 15.07 41.81 -5.98
CA GLU A 27 14.84 43.24 -6.21
C GLU A 27 15.66 44.14 -5.26
N ALA A 28 15.84 43.72 -4.00
CA ALA A 28 16.57 44.50 -2.99
C ALA A 28 18.09 44.21 -2.95
N ALA A 29 18.62 43.50 -3.96
CA ALA A 29 19.97 42.90 -4.01
C ALA A 29 21.17 43.88 -4.01
N LYS A 30 21.03 45.10 -3.49
CA LYS A 30 22.19 45.93 -3.13
C LYS A 30 22.39 46.12 -1.62
N ASN A 31 21.37 45.91 -0.77
CA ASN A 31 21.50 46.23 0.67
C ASN A 31 20.98 45.15 1.65
N ASN A 32 20.27 44.11 1.21
CA ASN A 32 19.63 43.14 2.12
C ASN A 32 20.17 41.71 1.97
N HIS A 33 20.42 41.05 3.11
CA HIS A 33 20.74 39.62 3.18
C HIS A 33 19.63 38.88 3.93
N VAL A 34 19.06 37.83 3.30
CA VAL A 34 18.11 36.93 3.95
C VAL A 34 18.86 35.70 4.45
N LEU A 35 18.71 35.42 5.74
CA LEU A 35 19.15 34.19 6.40
C LEU A 35 17.91 33.48 6.89
N MET A 36 17.75 32.21 6.53
CA MET A 36 16.58 31.39 6.86
C MET A 36 16.99 30.00 7.32
N SER A 37 16.40 29.53 8.41
CA SER A 37 16.45 28.12 8.86
C SER A 37 15.14 27.41 8.46
N SER A 38 15.20 26.10 8.23
CA SER A 38 14.01 25.27 7.94
C SER A 38 14.35 23.79 8.15
N HIS A 39 13.35 23.02 8.56
CA HIS A 39 13.38 21.54 8.61
C HIS A 39 12.68 20.88 7.42
N SER A 40 12.18 21.66 6.46
CA SER A 40 11.37 21.17 5.34
C SER A 40 12.20 20.97 4.08
N ALA A 41 12.17 19.74 3.54
CA ALA A 41 12.73 19.45 2.22
C ALA A 41 12.00 20.24 1.11
N ALA A 42 10.70 20.51 1.26
CA ALA A 42 9.91 21.27 0.29
C ALA A 42 10.41 22.72 0.17
N THR A 43 10.79 23.31 1.30
CA THR A 43 11.38 24.65 1.37
C THR A 43 12.68 24.72 0.59
N LEU A 44 13.57 23.72 0.73
CA LEU A 44 14.81 23.66 -0.03
C LEU A 44 14.57 23.46 -1.54
N CYS A 45 13.57 22.67 -1.93
CA CYS A 45 13.24 22.43 -3.35
C CYS A 45 12.97 23.73 -4.10
N GLY A 46 12.28 24.69 -3.47
CA GLY A 46 11.89 25.97 -4.08
C GLY A 46 13.02 27.00 -4.29
N PHE A 47 14.20 26.83 -3.68
CA PHE A 47 15.31 27.78 -3.85
C PHE A 47 16.27 27.38 -4.97
N GLU A 48 16.59 28.30 -5.88
CA GLU A 48 17.60 28.08 -6.93
C GLU A 48 19.05 28.27 -6.43
N LYS A 49 19.25 28.94 -5.29
CA LYS A 49 20.58 29.27 -4.75
C LYS A 49 21.23 28.07 -4.03
N GLU A 50 22.51 27.84 -4.31
CA GLU A 50 23.28 26.68 -3.81
C GLU A 50 23.96 26.88 -2.44
N LYS A 51 23.87 28.06 -1.83
CA LYS A 51 24.53 28.35 -0.55
C LYS A 51 23.72 27.81 0.63
N ILE A 52 23.75 26.49 0.81
CA ILE A 52 23.06 25.78 1.90
C ILE A 52 24.09 25.36 2.96
N SER A 53 23.81 25.73 4.20
CA SER A 53 24.56 25.31 5.38
C SER A 53 23.64 24.50 6.27
N GLN A 54 24.14 23.36 6.73
CA GLN A 54 23.42 22.48 7.63
C GLN A 54 24.01 22.58 9.03
N PHE A 55 23.15 22.76 10.03
CA PHE A 55 23.51 22.65 11.43
C PHE A 55 23.26 21.21 11.88
N LYS A 56 24.30 20.53 12.36
CA LYS A 56 24.20 19.19 12.97
C LYS A 56 24.69 19.23 14.40
N ILE A 57 24.13 18.37 15.24
CA ILE A 57 24.67 18.10 16.57
C ILE A 57 25.53 16.84 16.45
N ASP A 58 26.83 16.98 16.67
CA ASP A 58 27.79 15.86 16.74
C ASP A 58 28.49 15.91 18.10
N ASN A 59 28.44 14.81 18.84
CA ASN A 59 29.01 14.69 20.19
C ASN A 59 28.65 15.87 21.12
N SER A 60 27.37 16.25 21.18
CA SER A 60 26.87 17.40 21.96
C SER A 60 27.43 18.76 21.56
N THR A 61 28.03 18.87 20.37
CA THR A 61 28.58 20.11 19.81
C THR A 61 27.85 20.45 18.51
N VAL A 62 27.51 21.73 18.30
CA VAL A 62 26.87 22.17 17.07
C VAL A 62 27.94 22.40 15.99
N CYS A 63 27.85 21.65 14.91
CA CYS A 63 28.71 21.75 13.73
C CYS A 63 27.92 22.36 12.57
N CYS A 64 28.51 23.35 11.89
CA CYS A 64 27.95 23.92 10.66
C CYS A 64 28.73 23.40 9.47
N VAL A 65 28.06 22.66 8.59
CA VAL A 65 28.67 22.02 7.43
C VAL A 65 28.02 22.56 6.16
N LYS A 66 28.82 22.92 5.16
CA LYS A 66 28.28 23.22 3.82
C LYS A 66 27.90 21.90 3.16
N GLN A 67 26.69 21.82 2.63
CA GLN A 67 26.15 20.61 2.03
C GLN A 67 25.48 20.94 0.70
N SER A 68 25.50 20.00 -0.25
CA SER A 68 24.76 20.19 -1.50
C SER A 68 23.25 20.15 -1.26
N LYS A 69 22.48 20.89 -2.07
CA LYS A 69 21.01 20.86 -2.04
C LYS A 69 20.45 19.44 -2.11
N LYS A 70 21.05 18.60 -2.95
CA LYS A 70 20.63 17.20 -3.15
C LYS A 70 20.79 16.37 -1.88
N GLU A 71 21.93 16.47 -1.21
CA GLU A 71 22.19 15.72 0.03
C GLU A 71 21.32 16.23 1.19
N ALA A 72 21.11 17.54 1.30
CA ALA A 72 20.24 18.14 2.31
C ALA A 72 18.77 17.70 2.14
N ILE A 73 18.25 17.71 0.91
CA ILE A 73 16.90 17.19 0.62
C ILE A 73 16.80 15.71 0.96
N HIS A 74 17.81 14.92 0.58
CA HIS A 74 17.82 13.48 0.88
C HIS A 74 17.76 13.22 2.40
N GLU A 75 18.56 13.92 3.20
CA GLU A 75 18.59 13.76 4.66
C GLU A 75 17.28 14.20 5.34
N LEU A 76 16.73 15.36 4.94
CA LEU A 76 15.45 15.86 5.48
C LEU A 76 14.25 15.00 5.04
N SER A 77 14.29 14.44 3.83
CA SER A 77 13.26 13.50 3.38
C SER A 77 13.35 12.16 4.09
N GLY A 78 14.57 11.72 4.45
CA GLY A 78 14.80 10.47 5.17
C GLY A 78 14.16 10.43 6.57
N SER A 79 14.23 11.54 7.31
CA SER A 79 13.58 11.63 8.64
C SER A 79 12.05 11.61 8.54
N TYR A 80 11.47 12.25 7.51
CA TYR A 80 10.02 12.23 7.27
C TYR A 80 9.53 10.82 6.88
N ILE A 81 10.28 10.12 6.03
CA ILE A 81 9.99 8.72 5.67
C ILE A 81 10.02 7.83 6.91
N GLN A 82 11.05 7.97 7.75
CA GLN A 82 11.17 7.19 8.98
C GLN A 82 10.00 7.47 9.95
N TYR A 83 9.61 8.73 10.12
CA TYR A 83 8.47 9.10 10.96
C TYR A 83 7.17 8.47 10.46
N SER A 84 6.90 8.55 9.15
CA SER A 84 5.73 7.93 8.54
C SER A 84 5.72 6.40 8.71
N GLU A 85 6.86 5.73 8.55
CA GLU A 85 6.95 4.28 8.79
C GLU A 85 6.67 3.91 10.24
N ASP A 86 7.16 4.70 11.21
CA ASP A 86 6.96 4.45 12.63
C ASP A 86 5.50 4.70 13.04
N GLU A 87 4.82 5.70 12.48
CA GLU A 87 3.36 5.86 12.63
C GLU A 87 2.59 4.67 12.06
N SER A 88 2.91 4.22 10.84
CA SER A 88 2.28 3.05 10.22
C SER A 88 2.47 1.79 11.07
N LYS A 89 3.66 1.57 11.64
CA LYS A 89 3.91 0.44 12.57
C LYS A 89 3.08 0.56 13.84
N LEU A 90 3.00 1.74 14.45
CA LEU A 90 2.20 1.98 15.65
C LEU A 90 0.70 1.74 15.40
N LEU A 91 0.17 2.19 14.26
CA LEU A 91 -1.22 1.96 13.88
C LEU A 91 -1.52 0.48 13.73
N ILE A 92 -0.67 -0.26 13.02
CA ILE A 92 -0.83 -1.71 12.81
C ILE A 92 -0.72 -2.46 14.13
N ASP A 93 0.25 -2.10 14.97
CA ASP A 93 0.43 -2.72 16.27
C ASP A 93 -0.77 -2.46 17.20
N ASN A 94 -1.34 -1.25 17.20
CA ASN A 94 -2.57 -0.94 17.93
C ASN A 94 -3.76 -1.80 17.46
N VAL A 95 -3.88 -2.03 16.15
CA VAL A 95 -4.91 -2.89 15.57
C VAL A 95 -4.72 -4.35 16.02
N ILE A 96 -3.49 -4.85 15.99
CA ILE A 96 -3.18 -6.22 16.42
C ILE A 96 -3.47 -6.43 17.91
N ARG A 97 -3.13 -5.45 18.76
CA ARG A 97 -3.38 -5.49 20.21
C ARG A 97 -4.87 -5.42 20.55
N SER A 98 -5.62 -4.58 19.86
CA SER A 98 -7.03 -4.34 20.15
C SER A 98 -7.97 -5.42 19.59
N SER A 99 -7.57 -6.11 18.52
CA SER A 99 -8.37 -7.18 17.93
C SER A 99 -8.06 -8.53 18.57
N ASN A 100 -9.08 -9.27 19.00
CA ASN A 100 -8.94 -10.68 19.39
C ASN A 100 -9.03 -11.65 18.21
N ARG A 101 -9.44 -11.17 17.03
CA ARG A 101 -9.62 -11.99 15.83
C ARG A 101 -8.30 -12.15 15.06
N PRO A 102 -8.12 -13.24 14.30
CA PRO A 102 -7.11 -13.30 13.25
C PRO A 102 -7.29 -12.15 12.26
N ILE A 103 -6.20 -11.70 11.64
CA ILE A 103 -6.20 -10.48 10.82
C ILE A 103 -5.81 -10.79 9.39
N LEU A 104 -6.62 -10.33 8.43
CA LEU A 104 -6.31 -10.30 7.01
C LEU A 104 -5.89 -8.88 6.61
N PHE A 105 -4.60 -8.74 6.28
CA PHE A 105 -4.04 -7.51 5.74
C PHE A 105 -4.22 -7.46 4.23
N VAL A 106 -4.67 -6.30 3.75
CA VAL A 106 -4.91 -5.99 2.34
C VAL A 106 -4.20 -4.69 1.97
N GLU A 107 -4.02 -4.44 0.68
CA GLU A 107 -3.21 -3.30 0.22
C GLU A 107 -3.90 -1.97 0.47
N GLY A 108 -5.20 -1.88 0.18
CA GLY A 108 -5.94 -0.63 0.23
C GLY A 108 -7.26 -0.69 1.01
N PRO A 109 -7.77 0.49 1.43
CA PRO A 109 -9.04 0.58 2.17
C PRO A 109 -10.26 0.21 1.31
N THR A 110 -10.14 0.26 -0.01
CA THR A 110 -11.20 -0.21 -0.94
C THR A 110 -11.36 -1.71 -0.87
N ASP A 111 -10.25 -2.44 -0.74
CA ASP A 111 -10.22 -3.90 -0.67
C ASP A 111 -10.87 -4.37 0.62
N VAL A 112 -10.60 -3.65 1.73
CA VAL A 112 -11.28 -3.85 3.02
C VAL A 112 -12.80 -3.80 2.82
N HIS A 113 -13.29 -2.76 2.14
CA HIS A 113 -14.72 -2.61 1.91
C HIS A 113 -15.28 -3.72 1.01
N ILE A 114 -14.62 -4.02 -0.11
CA ILE A 114 -15.04 -5.06 -1.07
C ILE A 114 -15.14 -6.42 -0.39
N LEU A 115 -14.13 -6.80 0.39
CA LEU A 115 -14.09 -8.11 1.04
C LEU A 115 -15.10 -8.22 2.19
N ASN A 116 -15.36 -7.13 2.93
CA ASN A 116 -16.43 -7.12 3.93
C ASN A 116 -17.81 -7.30 3.27
N VAL A 117 -18.06 -6.63 2.13
CA VAL A 117 -19.29 -6.83 1.35
C VAL A 117 -19.36 -8.26 0.82
N ALA A 118 -18.26 -8.79 0.28
CA ALA A 118 -18.18 -10.15 -0.22
C ALA A 118 -18.56 -11.16 0.86
N HIS A 119 -17.97 -11.06 2.05
CA HIS A 119 -18.30 -11.94 3.16
C HIS A 119 -19.79 -11.85 3.53
N LYS A 120 -20.33 -10.63 3.68
CA LYS A 120 -21.75 -10.43 4.01
C LYS A 120 -22.69 -11.03 2.95
N LYS A 121 -22.32 -10.98 1.68
CA LYS A 121 -23.11 -11.54 0.57
C LYS A 121 -23.02 -13.07 0.51
N LEU A 122 -21.83 -13.63 0.74
CA LEU A 122 -21.58 -15.08 0.69
C LEU A 122 -22.08 -15.83 1.93
N TYR A 123 -22.13 -15.15 3.08
CA TYR A 123 -22.48 -15.70 4.39
C TYR A 123 -23.42 -14.76 5.15
N PRO A 124 -24.68 -14.57 4.69
CA PRO A 124 -25.59 -13.54 5.24
C PRO A 124 -25.97 -13.75 6.71
N ASN A 125 -25.80 -14.96 7.24
CA ASN A 125 -26.17 -15.34 8.60
C ASN A 125 -24.95 -15.64 9.50
N GLU A 126 -23.74 -15.30 9.05
CA GLU A 126 -22.50 -15.54 9.81
C GLU A 126 -21.75 -14.24 10.05
N ASP A 127 -21.25 -14.07 11.28
CA ASP A 127 -20.31 -13.01 11.60
C ASP A 127 -18.93 -13.32 11.02
N ILE A 128 -18.30 -12.31 10.43
CA ILE A 128 -16.93 -12.44 9.94
C ILE A 128 -15.96 -12.74 11.09
N THR A 129 -15.27 -13.87 10.98
CA THR A 129 -14.38 -14.40 12.03
C THR A 129 -12.99 -13.77 12.01
N ILE A 130 -12.65 -13.07 10.93
CA ILE A 130 -11.41 -12.31 10.76
C ILE A 130 -11.67 -10.81 10.85
N LEU A 131 -10.63 -10.06 11.20
CA LEU A 131 -10.58 -8.63 10.97
C LEU A 131 -9.88 -8.38 9.63
N ILE A 132 -10.53 -7.70 8.70
CA ILE A 132 -9.90 -7.25 7.46
C ILE A 132 -9.40 -5.82 7.68
N HIS A 133 -8.12 -5.57 7.43
CA HIS A 133 -7.48 -4.28 7.71
C HIS A 133 -6.52 -3.91 6.59
N ASP A 134 -6.54 -2.65 6.14
CA ASP A 134 -5.56 -2.18 5.16
C ASP A 134 -4.19 -1.98 5.81
N ALA A 135 -3.14 -2.34 5.09
CA ALA A 135 -1.77 -2.21 5.54
C ALA A 135 -1.02 -1.15 4.73
N PHE A 136 -1.73 -0.10 4.32
CA PHE A 136 -1.27 1.06 3.53
C PHE A 136 -0.83 0.74 2.10
N ASN A 137 0.03 -0.26 1.90
CA ASN A 137 0.51 -0.70 0.59
C ASN A 137 1.12 -2.12 0.62
N ARG A 138 1.28 -2.72 -0.56
CA ARG A 138 1.95 -4.03 -0.76
C ARG A 138 3.34 -4.16 -0.12
N GLY A 139 4.16 -3.11 -0.16
CA GLY A 139 5.53 -3.15 0.34
C GLY A 139 5.60 -3.26 1.86
N PHE A 140 4.67 -2.60 2.56
CA PHE A 140 4.50 -2.72 4.00
C PHE A 140 4.04 -4.13 4.37
N ILE A 141 3.04 -4.70 3.67
CA ILE A 141 2.60 -6.10 3.88
C ILE A 141 3.77 -7.07 3.69
N ARG A 142 4.54 -6.95 2.61
CA ARG A 142 5.73 -7.79 2.39
C ARG A 142 6.68 -7.70 3.57
N THR A 143 7.00 -6.50 4.02
CA THR A 143 7.95 -6.28 5.12
C THR A 143 7.43 -6.90 6.41
N LEU A 144 6.15 -6.68 6.72
CA LEU A 144 5.44 -7.21 7.87
C LEU A 144 5.49 -8.75 7.90
N PHE A 145 5.27 -9.42 6.76
CA PHE A 145 5.23 -10.88 6.66
C PHE A 145 6.60 -11.55 6.48
N SER A 146 7.58 -10.83 5.92
CA SER A 146 8.96 -11.33 5.78
C SER A 146 9.68 -11.42 7.13
N ARG A 147 9.36 -10.48 8.02
CA ARG A 147 9.90 -10.36 9.38
C ARG A 147 9.25 -11.37 10.35
N SER A 148 9.96 -11.76 11.40
CA SER A 148 9.46 -12.72 12.42
C SER A 148 8.86 -12.01 13.63
N GLU A 149 9.12 -10.72 13.77
CA GLU A 149 8.79 -9.87 14.91
C GLU A 149 7.31 -9.94 15.30
N ILE A 150 6.39 -9.80 14.35
CA ILE A 150 4.95 -9.85 14.66
C ILE A 150 4.50 -11.24 15.10
N PHE A 151 5.08 -12.29 14.51
CA PHE A 151 4.72 -13.67 14.80
C PHE A 151 5.25 -14.09 16.17
N ASN A 152 6.42 -13.56 16.55
CA ASN A 152 7.01 -13.75 17.87
C ASN A 152 6.28 -12.94 18.95
N ALA A 153 5.86 -11.72 18.63
CA ALA A 153 5.09 -10.86 19.54
C ALA A 153 3.67 -11.41 19.80
N TYR A 154 3.09 -12.07 18.80
CA TYR A 154 1.72 -12.57 18.84
C TYR A 154 1.62 -14.06 18.43
N PRO A 155 2.23 -15.00 19.18
CA PRO A 155 2.37 -16.41 18.78
C PRO A 155 1.04 -17.17 18.69
N ASN A 156 -0.01 -16.64 19.33
CA ASN A 156 -1.35 -17.23 19.32
C ASN A 156 -2.27 -16.63 18.26
N LYS A 157 -1.82 -15.63 17.50
CA LYS A 157 -2.60 -15.02 16.42
C LYS A 157 -2.15 -15.57 15.07
N SER A 158 -3.13 -15.80 14.20
CA SER A 158 -2.88 -16.09 12.79
C SER A 158 -3.01 -14.81 11.98
N PHE A 159 -2.07 -14.60 11.06
CA PHE A 159 -2.05 -13.46 10.16
C PHE A 159 -2.16 -13.91 8.72
N PHE A 160 -2.97 -13.19 7.95
CA PHE A 160 -3.22 -13.43 6.54
C PHE A 160 -2.85 -12.18 5.75
N ALA A 161 -2.27 -12.34 4.57
CA ALA A 161 -2.03 -11.25 3.63
C ALA A 161 -2.71 -11.58 2.31
N LEU A 162 -3.33 -10.60 1.66
CA LEU A 162 -3.86 -10.72 0.31
C LEU A 162 -3.13 -9.72 -0.60
N PHE A 163 -2.70 -10.22 -1.75
CA PHE A 163 -2.02 -9.45 -2.78
C PHE A 163 -2.78 -9.55 -4.10
N ASP A 164 -2.71 -8.47 -4.87
CA ASP A 164 -3.21 -8.42 -6.23
C ASP A 164 -2.21 -9.07 -7.22
N PHE A 165 -2.68 -9.38 -8.42
CA PHE A 165 -1.85 -9.87 -9.51
C PHE A 165 -1.36 -8.70 -10.37
N ASP A 166 -0.61 -7.79 -9.76
CA ASP A 166 0.12 -6.73 -10.43
C ASP A 166 1.58 -6.71 -9.93
N ASP A 167 2.17 -5.54 -9.70
CA ASP A 167 3.47 -5.43 -9.03
C ASP A 167 3.51 -6.19 -7.68
N ALA A 168 2.37 -6.29 -6.99
CA ALA A 168 2.21 -7.04 -5.73
C ALA A 168 2.47 -8.53 -5.85
N TYR A 169 2.39 -9.10 -7.07
CA TYR A 169 2.76 -10.48 -7.33
C TYR A 169 4.22 -10.76 -6.95
N GLN A 170 5.14 -9.83 -7.23
CA GLN A 170 6.56 -10.00 -6.89
C GLN A 170 6.78 -9.96 -5.37
N ASP A 171 6.02 -9.11 -4.68
CA ASP A 171 6.04 -9.05 -3.22
C ASP A 171 5.58 -10.38 -2.61
N TRP A 172 4.46 -10.94 -3.07
CA TRP A 172 4.00 -12.27 -2.66
C TRP A 172 4.97 -13.40 -3.04
N ARG A 173 5.57 -13.33 -4.23
CA ARG A 173 6.53 -14.33 -4.71
C ARG A 173 7.75 -14.40 -3.82
N SER A 174 8.22 -13.25 -3.32
CA SER A 174 9.37 -13.14 -2.42
C SER A 174 9.16 -13.78 -1.04
N LEU A 175 7.90 -13.99 -0.62
CA LEU A 175 7.58 -14.64 0.64
C LEU A 175 7.82 -16.15 0.55
N ILE A 176 8.65 -16.65 1.48
CA ILE A 176 9.08 -18.04 1.56
C ILE A 176 8.08 -18.86 2.37
N GLY A 177 7.53 -19.91 1.74
CA GLY A 177 6.54 -20.78 2.35
C GLY A 177 6.19 -21.99 1.50
N GLN A 178 5.35 -22.86 2.05
CA GLN A 178 4.80 -24.04 1.37
C GLN A 178 3.42 -23.70 0.78
N ASN A 179 3.18 -24.08 -0.48
CA ASN A 179 1.87 -23.90 -1.11
C ASN A 179 0.82 -24.77 -0.39
N LEU A 180 -0.27 -24.14 0.06
CA LEU A 180 -1.47 -24.79 0.58
C LEU A 180 -2.58 -24.88 -0.48
N GLU A 181 -2.66 -23.88 -1.35
CA GLU A 181 -3.57 -23.85 -2.51
C GLU A 181 -2.77 -23.43 -3.73
N SER A 182 -2.89 -24.21 -4.80
CA SER A 182 -2.15 -24.03 -6.07
C SER A 182 -3.07 -23.83 -7.27
N ASP A 183 -4.39 -23.94 -7.08
CA ASP A 183 -5.37 -23.58 -8.08
C ASP A 183 -5.62 -22.06 -8.04
N ILE A 184 -5.22 -21.37 -9.10
CA ILE A 184 -5.37 -19.92 -9.22
C ILE A 184 -6.84 -19.47 -9.21
N SER A 185 -7.79 -20.33 -9.58
CA SER A 185 -9.23 -20.00 -9.50
C SER A 185 -9.77 -19.96 -8.08
N ARG A 186 -9.06 -20.62 -7.14
CA ARG A 186 -9.39 -20.68 -5.72
C ARG A 186 -8.59 -19.67 -4.88
N GLY A 187 -7.66 -18.96 -5.52
CA GLY A 187 -6.71 -18.05 -4.88
C GLY A 187 -5.49 -18.80 -4.36
N LEU A 188 -4.31 -18.50 -4.92
CA LEU A 188 -3.08 -19.17 -4.51
C LEU A 188 -2.76 -18.83 -3.06
N CYS A 189 -2.34 -19.81 -2.27
CA CYS A 189 -2.03 -19.60 -0.86
C CYS A 189 -0.72 -20.29 -0.47
N LYS A 190 0.15 -19.57 0.24
CA LYS A 190 1.33 -20.13 0.91
C LYS A 190 1.17 -20.04 2.42
N LYS A 191 1.59 -21.09 3.13
CA LYS A 191 1.90 -21.04 4.56
C LYS A 191 3.37 -20.66 4.74
N LEU A 192 3.64 -19.59 5.46
CA LEU A 192 5.00 -19.11 5.66
C LEU A 192 5.78 -20.05 6.58
N THR A 193 7.04 -20.30 6.24
CA THR A 193 7.91 -21.24 6.97
C THR A 193 8.13 -20.77 8.40
N GLY A 194 7.78 -21.64 9.37
CA GLY A 194 7.99 -21.38 10.80
C GLY A 194 7.11 -20.27 11.41
N LYS A 195 6.07 -19.82 10.69
CA LYS A 195 5.20 -18.71 11.13
C LYS A 195 3.73 -19.12 11.07
N LYS A 196 2.89 -18.56 11.96
CA LYS A 196 1.41 -18.59 11.81
C LYS A 196 0.95 -17.52 10.81
N GLY A 197 1.61 -17.47 9.66
CA GLY A 197 1.41 -16.49 8.60
C GLY A 197 1.06 -17.17 7.29
N TYR A 198 0.09 -16.60 6.58
CA TYR A 198 -0.42 -17.14 5.33
C TYR A 198 -0.54 -16.01 4.30
N SER A 199 -0.07 -16.23 3.09
CA SER A 199 -0.09 -15.22 2.02
C SER A 199 -0.89 -15.71 0.83
N PHE A 200 -1.92 -14.96 0.48
CA PHE A 200 -2.84 -15.20 -0.62
C PHE A 200 -2.51 -14.31 -1.83
N LEU A 201 -2.76 -14.84 -3.01
CA LEU A 201 -3.04 -14.04 -4.21
C LEU A 201 -4.53 -14.17 -4.54
N LEU A 202 -5.09 -13.11 -5.14
CA LEU A 202 -6.50 -13.07 -5.50
C LEU A 202 -6.97 -14.32 -6.27
N PRO A 203 -8.19 -14.84 -6.01
CA PRO A 203 -8.79 -15.83 -6.87
C PRO A 203 -9.09 -15.22 -8.25
N ILE A 204 -8.69 -15.92 -9.32
CA ILE A 204 -8.98 -15.49 -10.69
C ILE A 204 -10.13 -16.31 -11.26
N PRO A 205 -11.31 -15.70 -11.48
CA PRO A 205 -12.44 -16.41 -12.07
C PRO A 205 -12.08 -16.98 -13.44
N ASN A 206 -12.73 -18.08 -13.83
CA ASN A 206 -12.52 -18.67 -15.15
C ASN A 206 -13.21 -17.83 -16.24
N ASN A 207 -12.58 -16.73 -16.62
CA ASN A 207 -13.06 -15.80 -17.64
C ASN A 207 -11.89 -15.34 -18.54
N THR A 208 -12.19 -14.43 -19.46
CA THR A 208 -11.22 -13.93 -20.44
C THR A 208 -10.03 -13.20 -19.82
N LEU A 209 -10.13 -12.67 -18.60
CA LEU A 209 -9.02 -11.99 -17.93
C LEU A 209 -7.97 -12.96 -17.39
N ARG A 210 -8.28 -14.26 -17.29
CA ARG A 210 -7.32 -15.28 -16.85
C ARG A 210 -6.05 -15.27 -17.68
N SER A 211 -6.13 -15.00 -18.99
CA SER A 211 -4.98 -14.94 -19.88
C SER A 211 -4.05 -13.75 -19.63
N GLN A 212 -4.47 -12.74 -18.88
CA GLN A 212 -3.60 -11.63 -18.44
C GLN A 212 -2.64 -12.04 -17.33
N VAL A 213 -2.90 -13.17 -16.68
CA VAL A 213 -2.18 -13.59 -15.48
C VAL A 213 -1.63 -14.99 -15.59
N TRP A 214 -2.28 -15.89 -16.32
CA TRP A 214 -1.97 -17.32 -16.29
C TRP A 214 -1.76 -17.89 -17.68
N ASP A 215 -0.65 -18.61 -17.82
CA ASP A 215 -0.32 -19.42 -19.00
C ASP A 215 0.02 -20.84 -18.55
N GLU A 216 -0.87 -21.78 -18.88
CA GLU A 216 -0.69 -23.21 -18.57
C GLU A 216 0.53 -23.83 -19.26
N ASN A 217 1.02 -23.21 -20.34
CA ASN A 217 2.14 -23.71 -21.11
C ASN A 217 3.49 -23.15 -20.64
N ASN A 218 3.52 -22.22 -19.69
CA ASN A 218 4.76 -21.65 -19.19
C ASN A 218 5.54 -22.70 -18.38
N PRO A 219 6.76 -23.08 -18.81
CA PRO A 219 7.51 -24.18 -18.20
C PRO A 219 8.20 -23.82 -16.88
N ILE A 220 8.23 -22.54 -16.49
CA ILE A 220 8.90 -22.06 -15.27
C ILE A 220 7.86 -21.84 -14.17
N GLU A 221 7.02 -20.85 -14.37
CA GLU A 221 5.93 -20.47 -13.47
C GLU A 221 4.71 -20.21 -14.34
N LYS A 222 3.58 -20.84 -14.03
CA LYS A 222 2.35 -20.67 -14.79
C LYS A 222 1.80 -19.23 -14.77
N VAL A 223 2.38 -18.32 -13.98
CA VAL A 223 2.03 -16.90 -13.96
C VAL A 223 2.78 -16.16 -15.08
N MET A 224 2.06 -15.31 -15.81
CA MET A 224 2.57 -14.49 -16.90
C MET A 224 3.65 -13.49 -16.42
N PRO A 225 4.62 -13.13 -17.27
CA PRO A 225 5.49 -11.98 -17.01
C PRO A 225 4.64 -10.70 -16.94
N ASN A 226 4.78 -9.92 -15.87
CA ASN A 226 3.98 -8.71 -15.59
C ASN A 226 2.46 -8.99 -15.61
N PRO A 227 1.96 -9.84 -14.70
CA PRO A 227 0.53 -10.10 -14.63
C PRO A 227 -0.22 -8.80 -14.31
N HIS A 228 -1.48 -8.71 -14.76
CA HIS A 228 -2.34 -7.58 -14.38
C HIS A 228 -3.76 -8.05 -14.05
N PHE A 229 -4.09 -8.04 -12.76
CA PHE A 229 -5.42 -8.31 -12.22
C PHE A 229 -5.51 -7.82 -10.75
N CYS A 230 -6.13 -6.66 -10.56
CA CYS A 230 -6.49 -6.11 -9.25
C CYS A 230 -7.88 -6.59 -8.77
N ILE A 231 -8.21 -6.40 -7.49
CA ILE A 231 -9.45 -6.91 -6.88
C ILE A 231 -10.74 -6.51 -7.60
N GLU A 232 -10.80 -5.33 -8.23
CA GLU A 232 -11.97 -4.90 -8.99
C GLU A 232 -12.25 -5.79 -10.22
N HIS A 233 -11.22 -6.41 -10.80
CA HIS A 233 -11.35 -7.29 -11.97
C HIS A 233 -12.11 -8.59 -11.65
N VAL A 234 -12.24 -8.97 -10.38
CA VAL A 234 -13.11 -10.09 -9.98
C VAL A 234 -14.54 -9.88 -10.49
N PHE A 235 -15.00 -8.64 -10.53
CA PHE A 235 -16.35 -8.25 -10.96
C PHE A 235 -16.48 -7.99 -12.46
N TRP A 236 -15.46 -8.27 -13.28
CA TRP A 236 -15.49 -8.06 -14.74
C TRP A 236 -16.68 -8.72 -15.43
N HIS A 237 -17.16 -9.85 -14.90
CA HIS A 237 -18.27 -10.63 -15.47
C HIS A 237 -19.66 -10.11 -15.06
N ALA A 238 -19.76 -9.10 -14.18
CA ALA A 238 -21.03 -8.57 -13.74
C ALA A 238 -21.64 -7.63 -14.81
N GLU A 239 -22.92 -7.81 -15.08
CA GLU A 239 -23.65 -7.03 -16.08
C GLU A 239 -23.65 -5.52 -15.74
N GLY A 240 -23.44 -4.67 -16.75
CA GLY A 240 -23.49 -3.22 -16.59
C GLY A 240 -22.23 -2.58 -16.03
N LEU A 241 -21.15 -3.34 -15.84
CA LEU A 241 -19.87 -2.82 -15.35
C LEU A 241 -18.85 -2.48 -16.44
N GLU A 242 -19.20 -2.61 -17.72
CA GLU A 242 -18.27 -2.46 -18.85
C GLU A 242 -17.59 -1.08 -18.84
N SER A 243 -18.30 -0.03 -18.42
CA SER A 243 -17.80 1.34 -18.36
C SER A 243 -16.78 1.61 -17.22
N TRP A 244 -16.55 0.64 -16.33
CA TRP A 244 -15.58 0.68 -15.24
C TRP A 244 -14.22 0.10 -15.63
N PHE A 245 -14.11 -0.44 -16.83
CA PHE A 245 -12.91 -1.07 -17.32
C PHE A 245 -12.55 -0.49 -18.69
N ARG A 246 -11.27 -0.58 -19.05
CA ARG A 246 -10.78 -0.16 -20.36
C ARG A 246 -9.66 -1.07 -20.81
N LYS A 247 -9.51 -1.22 -22.11
CA LYS A 247 -8.33 -1.85 -22.68
C LYS A 247 -7.18 -0.84 -22.71
N ASP A 248 -6.09 -1.17 -22.05
CA ASP A 248 -4.85 -0.42 -22.12
C ASP A 248 -4.23 -0.56 -23.51
N VAL A 249 -3.84 0.55 -24.11
CA VAL A 249 -3.34 0.59 -25.48
C VAL A 249 -1.92 0.00 -25.57
N SER A 250 -1.14 0.10 -24.49
CA SER A 250 0.27 -0.32 -24.50
C SER A 250 0.43 -1.83 -24.28
N SER A 251 -0.27 -2.36 -23.27
CA SER A 251 -0.17 -3.75 -22.82
C SER A 251 -1.27 -4.63 -23.42
N GLY A 252 -2.33 -4.05 -23.96
CA GLY A 252 -3.52 -4.78 -24.41
C GLY A 252 -4.37 -5.36 -23.27
N CYS A 253 -3.95 -5.19 -22.01
CA CYS A 253 -4.66 -5.69 -20.83
C CYS A 253 -5.93 -4.87 -20.57
N ILE A 254 -6.96 -5.53 -20.08
CA ILE A 254 -8.09 -4.87 -19.44
C ILE A 254 -7.64 -4.37 -18.08
N THR A 255 -7.89 -3.09 -17.84
CA THR A 255 -7.51 -2.35 -16.64
C THR A 255 -8.75 -1.67 -16.06
N PHE A 256 -8.76 -1.48 -14.74
CA PHE A 256 -9.80 -0.69 -14.07
C PHE A 256 -9.68 0.81 -14.44
N LYS A 257 -10.81 1.54 -14.43
CA LYS A 257 -10.92 2.95 -14.87
C LYS A 257 -10.00 3.92 -14.12
N GLY A 258 -9.43 3.51 -12.99
CA GLY A 258 -8.33 4.20 -12.31
C GLY A 258 -8.65 4.55 -10.86
N ASP A 259 -7.62 4.95 -10.11
CA ASP A 259 -7.67 5.03 -8.65
C ASP A 259 -8.72 6.00 -8.10
N LYS A 260 -8.95 7.14 -8.78
CA LYS A 260 -9.98 8.13 -8.40
C LYS A 260 -11.40 7.53 -8.37
N HIS A 261 -11.61 6.39 -9.01
CA HIS A 261 -12.89 5.70 -9.10
C HIS A 261 -13.02 4.52 -8.13
N LYS A 262 -11.93 4.06 -7.50
CA LYS A 262 -11.93 2.86 -6.64
C LYS A 262 -12.85 3.03 -5.43
N VAL A 263 -12.81 4.17 -4.75
CA VAL A 263 -13.68 4.44 -3.59
C VAL A 263 -15.16 4.40 -3.97
N ARG A 264 -15.52 5.03 -5.09
CA ARG A 264 -16.88 5.03 -5.60
C ARG A 264 -17.33 3.63 -5.99
N PHE A 265 -16.49 2.91 -6.71
CA PHE A 265 -16.78 1.54 -7.13
C PHE A 265 -17.01 0.62 -5.92
N ALA A 266 -16.07 0.63 -4.96
CA ALA A 266 -16.16 -0.17 -3.76
C ALA A 266 -17.41 0.17 -2.94
N LYS A 267 -17.71 1.46 -2.70
CA LYS A 267 -18.78 1.85 -1.75
C LYS A 267 -20.18 1.99 -2.35
N GLU A 268 -20.29 2.29 -3.64
CA GLU A 268 -21.58 2.56 -4.29
C GLU A 268 -21.97 1.47 -5.28
N ILE A 269 -21.02 0.79 -5.92
CA ILE A 269 -21.32 -0.18 -6.98
C ILE A 269 -21.32 -1.60 -6.44
N VAL A 270 -20.21 -2.02 -5.83
CA VAL A 270 -20.02 -3.38 -5.31
C VAL A 270 -21.15 -3.83 -4.36
N PRO A 271 -21.68 -3.02 -3.42
CA PRO A 271 -22.75 -3.46 -2.52
C PRO A 271 -24.06 -3.83 -3.23
N ASN A 272 -24.28 -3.27 -4.42
CA ASN A 272 -25.48 -3.48 -5.22
C ASN A 272 -25.38 -4.68 -6.17
N LEU A 273 -24.21 -5.33 -6.25
CA LEU A 273 -24.04 -6.54 -7.05
C LEU A 273 -24.74 -7.74 -6.41
N ALA A 274 -25.13 -8.69 -7.26
CA ALA A 274 -25.73 -9.95 -6.85
C ALA A 274 -24.70 -10.84 -6.11
N SER A 275 -25.18 -11.76 -5.26
CA SER A 275 -24.32 -12.62 -4.43
C SER A 275 -23.36 -13.47 -5.27
N GLU A 276 -23.80 -13.88 -6.45
CA GLU A 276 -23.09 -14.79 -7.36
C GLU A 276 -21.77 -14.15 -7.84
N CYS A 277 -21.74 -12.82 -7.96
CA CYS A 277 -20.55 -12.08 -8.35
C CYS A 277 -19.39 -12.20 -7.34
N PHE A 278 -19.68 -12.61 -6.10
CA PHE A 278 -18.70 -12.75 -5.02
C PHE A 278 -18.19 -14.18 -4.84
N GLU A 279 -18.79 -15.17 -5.51
CA GLU A 279 -18.40 -16.58 -5.42
C GLU A 279 -16.89 -16.84 -5.62
N PRO A 280 -16.16 -16.09 -6.48
CA PRO A 280 -14.71 -16.25 -6.57
C PRO A 280 -13.97 -16.11 -5.23
N PHE A 281 -14.47 -15.31 -4.27
CA PHE A 281 -13.84 -15.16 -2.96
C PHE A 281 -14.14 -16.31 -1.98
N ARG A 282 -15.17 -17.13 -2.25
CA ARG A 282 -15.62 -18.19 -1.33
C ARG A 282 -14.50 -19.19 -0.97
N PRO A 283 -13.73 -19.74 -1.92
CA PRO A 283 -12.67 -20.70 -1.59
C PRO A 283 -11.61 -20.12 -0.64
N MET A 284 -11.26 -18.85 -0.81
CA MET A 284 -10.32 -18.14 0.07
C MET A 284 -10.87 -18.02 1.49
N PHE A 285 -12.13 -17.57 1.65
CA PHE A 285 -12.76 -17.47 2.98
C PHE A 285 -12.88 -18.82 3.67
N GLU A 286 -13.25 -19.88 2.94
CA GLU A 286 -13.29 -21.24 3.49
C GLU A 286 -11.91 -21.72 3.95
N LEU A 287 -10.85 -21.45 3.18
CA LEU A 287 -9.49 -21.82 3.57
C LEU A 287 -9.04 -21.08 4.83
N ILE A 288 -9.36 -19.78 4.93
CA ILE A 288 -9.11 -18.98 6.13
C ILE A 288 -9.84 -19.57 7.34
N LYS A 289 -11.14 -19.88 7.21
CA LYS A 289 -11.96 -20.46 8.28
C LYS A 289 -11.42 -21.82 8.74
N ALA A 290 -11.04 -22.69 7.80
CA ALA A 290 -10.43 -23.98 8.09
C ALA A 290 -9.09 -23.84 8.82
N THR A 291 -8.27 -22.86 8.41
CA THR A 291 -6.97 -22.56 9.03
C THR A 291 -7.11 -22.07 10.47
N ILE A 292 -8.13 -21.26 10.75
CA ILE A 292 -8.39 -20.76 12.12
C ILE A 292 -8.88 -21.88 13.02
N THR A 293 -9.69 -22.81 12.51
CA THR A 293 -10.27 -23.91 13.30
C THR A 293 -9.24 -24.98 13.68
N THR A 294 -8.17 -25.11 12.89
CA THR A 294 -7.10 -26.09 13.11
C THR A 294 -5.91 -25.57 13.93
N ALA A 295 -5.91 -24.27 14.27
CA ALA A 295 -4.81 -23.57 14.95
C ALA A 295 -4.99 -23.45 16.46
#